data_AF-A0A367FG68-F1
#
_entry.id   AF-A0A367FG68-F1
#
_cell.length_a   1.000
_cell.length_b   1.000
_cell.length_c   1.000
_cell.angle_alpha   90.00
_cell.angle_beta   90.00
_cell.angle_gamma   90.00
#
_symmetry.space_group_name_H-M   'P 1'
#
loop_
_entity.id
_entity.type
_entity.pdbx_description
1 polymer ?
#
loop_
_entity_poly.entity_id
_entity_poly.type
_entity_poly.pdbx_seq_one_letter_code
_entity_poly.pdbx_strand_id
1 'polypeptide(L)'
;MAAVQWDPFEAIERDVRAMLADPRWADVPAPTQAQAMAARLLRTEDGACWLFGAHARWYRHDASDGAWHLSAPPADPGVRAAARAPQPPPPIPDELLPGPSDLSYDRGSTQAFVGPDVSRQMTVRIRELLVEACRPKEDVPLVSGPLRETFYADVTAAVAAIWGTIMWCAYAPAFDGNEVLLSMFGEFLARPLPGDDWVRWLPPMPLEALTGLYAERLDHGAQGQGLRLAGLMAGTARVLAPDPRFSPRAGALLAMVEPLLARPWLDHRARGATAVRDAWLGRCPRPLRAAVLAETSPEDHFRHRLYDMVEALSFVASHGADPRAVAASLLAADVHELAPGEAARLYPLLDPELRRTYYAVLVGPDHPLRGCWPRDGEPPDALHPPDRASAAALLGAGYATGLAWCALTGTAPPPRGFPSSAATVSCLIGERDDPLPEAPETSGEWIHHT
;
A
#
# COMPACT_ATOMS: atom_id res chain seq x y z
N MET A 1 32.29 14.42 -18.54
CA MET A 1 31.63 14.53 -17.23
C MET A 1 30.47 15.50 -17.39
N ALA A 2 29.23 15.01 -17.46
CA ALA A 2 28.06 15.88 -17.46
C ALA A 2 27.99 16.60 -16.10
N ALA A 3 27.79 17.92 -16.11
CA ALA A 3 27.61 18.69 -14.88
C ALA A 3 26.36 18.16 -14.16
N VAL A 4 26.48 17.82 -12.87
CA VAL A 4 25.31 17.48 -12.05
C VAL A 4 24.43 18.72 -12.00
N GLN A 5 23.31 18.68 -12.72
CA GLN A 5 22.33 19.76 -12.75
C GLN A 5 21.69 19.86 -11.36
N TRP A 6 21.64 21.07 -10.80
CA TRP A 6 21.02 21.32 -9.51
C TRP A 6 19.51 21.02 -9.56
N ASP A 7 19.00 20.26 -8.58
CA ASP A 7 17.59 19.92 -8.42
C ASP A 7 17.01 20.58 -7.15
N PRO A 8 16.21 21.65 -7.28
CA PRO A 8 15.51 22.30 -6.17
C PRO A 8 14.59 21.37 -5.38
N PHE A 9 13.92 20.41 -6.03
CA PHE A 9 12.99 19.51 -5.34
C PHE A 9 13.75 18.60 -4.38
N GLU A 10 14.79 17.90 -4.86
CA GLU A 10 15.65 17.09 -3.99
C GLU A 10 16.32 17.91 -2.87
N ALA A 11 16.72 19.15 -3.17
CA ALA A 11 17.31 20.03 -2.18
C ALA A 11 16.32 20.38 -1.05
N ILE A 12 15.07 20.71 -1.40
CA ILE A 12 14.01 20.98 -0.43
C ILE A 12 13.65 19.73 0.37
N GLU A 13 13.52 18.56 -0.26
CA GLU A 13 13.26 17.31 0.47
C GLU A 13 14.35 17.06 1.53
N ARG A 14 15.62 17.19 1.13
CA ARG A 14 16.75 16.99 2.02
C ARG A 14 16.73 17.99 3.18
N ASP A 15 16.45 19.26 2.90
CA ASP A 15 16.40 20.31 3.91
C ASP A 15 15.23 20.14 4.89
N VAL A 16 14.04 19.81 4.40
CA VAL A 16 12.88 19.49 5.25
C VAL A 16 13.17 18.26 6.11
N ARG A 17 13.77 17.21 5.54
CA ARG A 17 14.16 16.01 6.31
C ARG A 17 15.18 16.36 7.40
N ALA A 18 16.17 17.19 7.10
CA ALA A 18 17.14 17.65 8.10
C ALA A 18 16.47 18.49 9.21
N MET A 19 15.52 19.35 8.84
CA MET A 19 14.75 20.16 9.78
C MET A 19 13.90 19.30 10.71
N LEU A 20 13.22 18.27 10.18
CA LEU A 20 12.38 17.34 10.95
C LEU A 20 13.18 16.37 11.83
N ALA A 21 14.46 16.14 11.50
CA ALA A 21 15.37 15.34 12.32
C ALA A 21 15.83 16.11 13.58
N ASP A 22 15.69 17.44 13.61
CA ASP A 22 15.95 18.23 14.81
C ASP A 22 14.83 18.03 15.85
N PRO A 23 15.12 17.46 17.04
CA PRO A 23 14.10 17.22 18.06
C PRO A 23 13.34 18.48 18.49
N ARG A 24 13.96 19.66 18.35
CA ARG A 24 13.34 20.95 18.72
C ARG A 24 12.19 21.33 17.80
N TRP A 25 12.12 20.78 16.58
CA TRP A 25 11.04 21.07 15.63
C TRP A 25 9.66 20.77 16.21
N ALA A 26 9.55 19.71 17.01
CA ALA A 26 8.31 19.28 17.65
C ALA A 26 7.72 20.35 18.59
N ASP A 27 8.57 21.19 19.17
CA ASP A 27 8.19 22.23 20.14
C ASP A 27 7.95 23.60 19.47
N VAL A 28 8.20 23.73 18.16
CA VAL A 28 8.00 24.98 17.43
C VAL A 28 6.50 25.26 17.24
N PRO A 29 6.00 26.47 17.57
CA PRO A 29 4.60 26.81 17.33
C PRO A 29 4.21 26.72 15.84
N ALA A 30 2.98 26.27 15.56
CA ALA A 30 2.47 26.06 14.20
C ALA A 30 2.64 27.29 13.26
N PRO A 31 2.41 28.55 13.69
CA PRO A 31 2.66 29.71 12.83
C PRO A 31 4.13 29.86 12.41
N THR A 32 5.06 29.54 13.31
CA THR A 32 6.50 29.57 13.02
C THR A 32 6.91 28.40 12.13
N GLN A 33 6.30 27.22 12.32
CA GLN A 33 6.49 26.09 11.41
C GLN A 33 5.99 26.44 10.00
N ALA A 34 4.80 27.02 9.87
CA ALA A 34 4.24 27.45 8.60
C ALA A 34 5.12 28.48 7.89
N GLN A 35 5.68 29.45 8.62
CA GLN A 35 6.65 30.41 8.05
C GLN A 35 7.93 29.72 7.57
N ALA A 36 8.46 28.77 8.34
CA ALA A 36 9.64 27.99 7.95
C ALA A 36 9.38 27.12 6.71
N MET A 37 8.19 26.53 6.59
CA MET A 37 7.76 25.76 5.42
C MET A 37 7.49 26.66 4.20
N ALA A 38 6.93 27.86 4.39
CA ALA A 38 6.70 28.82 3.31
C ALA A 38 8.00 29.23 2.59
N ALA A 39 9.10 29.31 3.32
CA ALA A 39 10.43 29.58 2.77
C ALA A 39 11.00 28.43 1.91
N ARG A 40 10.37 27.25 1.96
CA ARG A 40 10.78 26.02 1.27
C ARG A 40 9.82 25.62 0.14
N LEU A 41 8.86 26.46 -0.18
CA LEU A 41 7.97 26.25 -1.31
C LEU A 41 8.72 26.42 -2.63
N LEU A 42 8.32 25.62 -3.61
CA LEU A 42 8.78 25.74 -4.99
C LEU A 42 7.62 26.14 -5.89
N ARG A 43 7.92 26.90 -6.92
CA ARG A 43 7.00 27.26 -8.00
C ARG A 43 7.63 26.87 -9.33
N THR A 44 6.90 26.07 -10.09
CA THR A 44 7.27 25.66 -11.46
C THR A 44 6.80 26.71 -12.48
N GLU A 45 7.29 26.61 -13.72
CA GLU A 45 7.00 27.60 -14.78
C GLU A 45 5.51 27.66 -15.17
N ASP A 46 4.78 26.56 -15.00
CA ASP A 46 3.32 26.47 -15.15
C ASP A 46 2.55 27.23 -14.04
N GLY A 47 3.26 27.83 -13.08
CA GLY A 47 2.71 28.58 -11.96
C GLY A 47 2.28 27.72 -10.78
N ALA A 48 2.39 26.39 -10.86
CA ALA A 48 2.04 25.51 -9.75
C ALA A 48 3.02 25.68 -8.59
N CYS A 49 2.48 25.76 -7.36
CA CYS A 49 3.28 25.80 -6.15
C CYS A 49 3.33 24.42 -5.49
N TRP A 50 4.49 24.06 -4.94
CA TRP A 50 4.82 22.75 -4.43
C TRP A 50 5.34 22.83 -3.00
N LEU A 51 4.85 21.94 -2.15
CA LEU A 51 5.22 21.80 -0.75
C LEU A 51 5.60 20.35 -0.47
N PHE A 52 6.78 20.12 0.10
CA PHE A 52 7.12 18.83 0.70
C PHE A 52 6.69 18.85 2.16
N GLY A 53 5.57 18.20 2.48
CA GLY A 53 4.85 18.40 3.74
C GLY A 53 4.55 17.11 4.49
N ALA A 54 3.37 17.07 5.11
CA ALA A 54 2.85 15.93 5.86
C ALA A 54 3.07 14.59 5.13
N HIS A 55 3.21 13.53 5.92
CA HIS A 55 3.57 12.19 5.46
C HIS A 55 4.92 12.09 4.75
N ALA A 56 5.72 13.16 4.63
CA ALA A 56 6.92 13.23 3.81
C ALA A 56 6.61 13.03 2.31
N ARG A 57 5.53 13.65 1.81
CA ARG A 57 5.13 13.65 0.39
C ARG A 57 5.01 15.06 -0.16
N TRP A 58 5.02 15.16 -1.48
CA TRP A 58 4.77 16.41 -2.19
C TRP A 58 3.28 16.72 -2.33
N TYR A 59 2.96 18.00 -2.22
CA TYR A 59 1.64 18.57 -2.42
C TYR A 59 1.72 19.69 -3.44
N ARG A 60 0.74 19.75 -4.34
CA ARG A 60 0.58 20.76 -5.39
C ARG A 60 -0.58 21.67 -5.03
N HIS A 61 -0.32 22.97 -4.92
CA HIS A 61 -1.36 23.97 -4.70
C HIS A 61 -2.09 24.28 -6.02
N ASP A 62 -3.41 24.27 -5.98
CA ASP A 62 -4.26 24.77 -7.05
C ASP A 62 -4.79 26.17 -6.70
N ALA A 63 -4.44 27.16 -7.52
CA ALA A 63 -4.90 28.53 -7.34
C ALA A 63 -6.40 28.71 -7.62
N SER A 64 -7.04 27.78 -8.35
CA SER A 64 -8.44 27.90 -8.73
C SER A 64 -9.41 27.59 -7.58
N ASP A 65 -9.08 26.60 -6.75
CA ASP A 65 -9.85 26.21 -5.57
C ASP A 65 -9.15 26.57 -4.24
N GLY A 66 -7.88 26.99 -4.29
CA GLY A 66 -7.08 27.34 -3.11
C GLY A 66 -6.62 26.13 -2.29
N ALA A 67 -6.80 24.92 -2.82
CA ALA A 67 -6.51 23.69 -2.11
C ALA A 67 -5.12 23.14 -2.45
N TRP A 68 -4.56 22.39 -1.50
CA TRP A 68 -3.35 21.60 -1.69
C TRP A 68 -3.71 20.16 -1.97
N HIS A 69 -3.22 19.63 -3.07
CA HIS A 69 -3.51 18.27 -3.54
C HIS A 69 -2.28 17.40 -3.37
N LEU A 70 -2.42 16.21 -2.77
CA LEU A 70 -1.33 15.25 -2.72
C LEU A 70 -0.94 14.86 -4.16
N SER A 71 0.30 15.12 -4.55
CA SER A 71 0.76 14.91 -5.93
C SER A 71 2.25 14.63 -5.95
N ALA A 72 2.66 13.59 -6.67
CA ALA A 72 4.08 13.38 -6.94
C ALA A 72 4.67 14.60 -7.67
N PRO A 73 5.94 14.95 -7.40
CA PRO A 73 6.59 16.08 -8.05
C PRO A 73 6.83 15.77 -9.54
N PRO A 74 7.05 16.79 -10.38
CA PRO A 74 7.42 16.58 -11.77
C PRO A 74 8.68 15.71 -11.87
N ALA A 75 8.71 14.78 -12.84
CA ALA A 75 9.87 13.94 -13.11
C ALA A 75 10.87 14.58 -14.08
N ASP A 76 10.41 15.53 -14.91
CA ASP A 76 11.25 16.22 -15.90
C ASP A 76 12.36 17.06 -15.22
N PRO A 77 13.65 16.77 -15.46
CA PRO A 77 14.75 17.49 -14.82
C PRO A 77 14.81 18.98 -15.18
N GLY A 78 14.36 19.36 -16.37
CA GLY A 78 14.26 20.76 -16.82
C GLY A 78 13.23 21.54 -16.01
N VAL A 79 12.02 20.99 -15.85
CA VAL A 79 10.95 21.56 -15.02
C VAL A 79 11.41 21.73 -13.57
N ARG A 80 12.07 20.71 -13.03
CA ARG A 80 12.60 20.74 -11.65
C ARG A 80 13.67 21.82 -11.50
N ALA A 81 14.66 21.87 -12.38
CA ALA A 81 15.75 22.85 -12.34
C ALA A 81 15.27 24.29 -12.58
N ALA A 82 14.16 24.49 -13.28
CA ALA A 82 13.55 25.79 -13.50
C ALA A 82 12.75 26.30 -12.28
N ALA A 83 12.48 25.45 -11.29
CA ALA A 83 11.68 25.84 -10.12
C ALA A 83 12.34 26.95 -9.28
N ARG A 84 11.52 27.87 -8.76
CA ARG A 84 11.95 29.03 -7.95
C ARG A 84 11.04 29.20 -6.73
N ALA A 85 11.45 30.00 -5.75
CA ALA A 85 10.55 30.33 -4.64
C ALA A 85 9.31 31.13 -5.12
N PRO A 86 8.09 30.81 -4.63
CA PRO A 86 6.90 31.59 -4.94
C PRO A 86 6.95 32.98 -4.29
N GLN A 87 6.33 33.95 -4.95
CA GLN A 87 6.22 35.34 -4.50
C GLN A 87 4.85 35.91 -4.94
N PRO A 88 3.92 36.21 -4.00
CA PRO A 88 3.93 35.79 -2.59
C PRO A 88 3.74 34.26 -2.44
N PRO A 89 4.15 33.63 -1.32
CA PRO A 89 3.87 32.22 -1.05
C PRO A 89 2.39 31.99 -0.72
N PRO A 90 1.76 30.91 -1.22
CA PRO A 90 0.41 30.52 -0.80
C PRO A 90 0.37 30.13 0.69
N PRO A 91 -0.77 30.30 1.37
CA PRO A 91 -0.93 29.86 2.75
C PRO A 91 -0.80 28.34 2.88
N ILE A 92 -0.16 27.88 3.95
CA ILE A 92 0.03 26.46 4.26
C ILE A 92 -0.90 26.09 5.42
N PRO A 93 -1.87 25.19 5.22
CA PRO A 93 -2.71 24.67 6.29
C PRO A 93 -1.92 23.87 7.34
N ASP A 94 -2.38 23.89 8.59
CA ASP A 94 -1.72 23.21 9.72
C ASP A 94 -1.61 21.70 9.50
N GLU A 95 -2.59 21.09 8.83
CA GLU A 95 -2.60 19.66 8.51
C GLU A 95 -1.50 19.22 7.54
N LEU A 96 -0.90 20.15 6.79
CA LEU A 96 0.21 19.86 5.89
C LEU A 96 1.58 20.10 6.50
N LEU A 97 1.62 20.67 7.72
CA LEU A 97 2.88 20.87 8.42
C LEU A 97 3.46 19.52 8.81
N PRO A 98 4.67 19.19 8.36
CA PRO A 98 5.26 17.90 8.66
C PRO A 98 5.65 17.81 10.13
N GLY A 99 5.40 16.65 10.73
CA GLY A 99 5.84 16.31 12.08
C GLY A 99 7.01 15.32 12.07
N PRO A 100 7.71 15.14 13.20
CA PRO A 100 8.80 14.16 13.31
C PRO A 100 8.34 12.73 12.97
N SER A 101 7.07 12.41 13.22
CA SER A 101 6.47 11.12 12.93
C SER A 101 6.47 10.78 11.43
N ASP A 102 6.44 11.80 10.56
CA ASP A 102 6.41 11.61 9.11
C ASP A 102 7.74 11.07 8.57
N LEU A 103 8.86 11.33 9.26
CA LEU A 103 10.16 10.75 8.91
C LEU A 103 10.37 9.36 9.49
N SER A 104 9.85 9.11 10.68
CA SER A 104 10.00 7.83 11.37
C SER A 104 9.10 6.72 10.80
N TYR A 105 8.12 7.08 9.98
CA TYR A 105 7.20 6.13 9.39
C TYR A 105 7.87 5.33 8.27
N ASP A 106 8.11 4.05 8.53
CA ASP A 106 8.43 3.06 7.49
C ASP A 106 7.20 2.86 6.61
N ARG A 107 7.30 3.26 5.33
CA ARG A 107 6.24 3.06 4.34
C ARG A 107 6.17 1.63 3.81
N GLY A 108 7.16 0.81 4.12
CA GLY A 108 7.28 -0.55 3.61
C GLY A 108 7.56 -0.59 2.11
N SER A 109 7.31 -1.74 1.51
CA SER A 109 7.43 -1.96 0.07
C SER A 109 6.07 -1.86 -0.60
N THR A 110 6.05 -1.26 -1.79
CA THR A 110 4.87 -1.18 -2.67
C THR A 110 4.72 -2.39 -3.58
N GLN A 111 5.65 -3.36 -3.50
CA GLN A 111 5.67 -4.54 -4.35
C GLN A 111 4.52 -5.48 -4.04
N ALA A 112 4.01 -6.13 -5.10
CA ALA A 112 3.17 -7.31 -4.98
C ALA A 112 3.97 -8.51 -4.42
N PHE A 113 3.26 -9.58 -4.08
CA PHE A 113 3.85 -10.88 -3.68
C PHE A 113 4.08 -11.77 -4.89
N VAL A 114 4.49 -11.15 -5.99
CA VAL A 114 4.60 -11.73 -7.32
C VAL A 114 5.98 -11.31 -7.83
N GLY A 115 6.87 -12.28 -8.00
CA GLY A 115 8.29 -12.01 -8.08
C GLY A 115 9.04 -12.71 -6.94
N PRO A 116 9.59 -11.99 -5.94
CA PRO A 116 10.18 -12.62 -4.77
C PRO A 116 9.12 -13.16 -3.82
N ASP A 117 9.16 -14.47 -3.55
CA ASP A 117 8.33 -15.09 -2.52
C ASP A 117 8.58 -14.48 -1.14
N VAL A 118 7.66 -14.73 -0.20
CA VAL A 118 7.95 -14.41 1.21
C VAL A 118 9.05 -15.33 1.74
N SER A 119 9.82 -14.84 2.71
CA SER A 119 10.97 -15.62 3.21
C SER A 119 10.54 -17.00 3.75
N ARG A 120 11.38 -18.02 3.51
CA ARG A 120 11.16 -19.38 4.05
C ARG A 120 11.00 -19.38 5.58
N GLN A 121 11.73 -18.51 6.29
CA GLN A 121 11.60 -18.39 7.74
C GLN A 121 10.19 -17.94 8.14
N MET A 122 9.62 -16.97 7.42
CA MET A 122 8.24 -16.52 7.64
C MET A 122 7.25 -17.66 7.38
N THR A 123 7.35 -18.35 6.24
CA THR A 123 6.43 -19.45 5.92
C THR A 123 6.46 -20.56 6.96
N VAL A 124 7.65 -20.93 7.47
CA VAL A 124 7.80 -21.91 8.56
C VAL A 124 7.09 -21.43 9.84
N ARG A 125 7.29 -20.17 10.25
CA ARG A 125 6.65 -19.66 11.47
C ARG A 125 5.13 -19.55 11.35
N ILE A 126 4.62 -19.16 10.18
CA ILE A 126 3.17 -19.18 9.93
C ILE A 126 2.63 -20.62 9.97
N ARG A 127 3.34 -21.59 9.39
CA ARG A 127 2.96 -23.01 9.46
C ARG A 127 2.85 -23.50 10.90
N GLU A 128 3.81 -23.14 11.76
CA GLU A 128 3.78 -23.50 13.17
C GLU A 128 2.57 -22.91 13.89
N LEU A 129 2.23 -21.63 13.62
CA LEU A 129 1.02 -21.00 14.15
C LEU A 129 -0.25 -21.72 13.68
N LEU A 130 -0.31 -22.13 12.40
CA LEU A 130 -1.45 -22.88 11.85
C LEU A 130 -1.61 -24.25 12.52
N VAL A 131 -0.52 -25.01 12.67
CA VAL A 131 -0.55 -26.31 13.36
C VAL A 131 -1.07 -26.17 14.79
N GLU A 132 -0.65 -25.12 15.51
CA GLU A 132 -1.12 -24.83 16.86
C GLU A 132 -2.60 -24.35 16.90
N ALA A 133 -3.04 -23.65 15.85
CA ALA A 133 -4.44 -23.20 15.68
C ALA A 133 -5.40 -24.36 15.39
N CYS A 134 -4.93 -25.44 14.74
CA CYS A 134 -5.72 -26.64 14.45
C CYS A 134 -5.83 -27.62 15.63
N ARG A 135 -5.14 -27.39 16.76
CA ARG A 135 -5.24 -28.27 17.93
C ARG A 135 -6.64 -28.18 18.55
N PRO A 136 -7.24 -29.30 19.01
CA PRO A 136 -8.55 -29.29 19.66
C PRO A 136 -8.55 -28.33 20.85
N LYS A 137 -9.30 -27.24 20.72
CA LYS A 137 -9.55 -26.23 21.75
C LYS A 137 -11.05 -25.97 21.76
N GLU A 138 -11.56 -25.45 22.87
CA GLU A 138 -12.88 -24.82 22.92
C GLU A 138 -12.85 -23.55 22.04
N ASP A 139 -12.79 -23.73 20.72
CA ASP A 139 -12.90 -22.68 19.72
C ASP A 139 -14.18 -22.90 18.92
N VAL A 140 -14.97 -21.84 18.80
CA VAL A 140 -16.26 -21.87 18.11
C VAL A 140 -16.03 -21.56 16.63
N PRO A 141 -16.62 -22.33 15.69
CA PRO A 141 -16.52 -22.05 14.26
C PRO A 141 -16.99 -20.64 13.88
N LEU A 142 -16.61 -20.19 12.68
CA LEU A 142 -17.05 -18.91 12.15
C LEU A 142 -18.57 -18.85 11.97
N VAL A 143 -19.21 -17.82 12.51
CA VAL A 143 -20.67 -17.67 12.43
C VAL A 143 -21.09 -16.78 11.26
N SER A 144 -20.38 -15.68 11.00
CA SER A 144 -20.75 -14.69 9.99
C SER A 144 -19.57 -13.84 9.53
N GLY A 145 -19.79 -12.98 8.52
CA GLY A 145 -18.82 -12.00 8.03
C GLY A 145 -17.92 -12.48 6.88
N PRO A 146 -17.01 -11.63 6.38
CA PRO A 146 -16.22 -11.90 5.16
C PRO A 146 -15.29 -13.11 5.29
N LEU A 147 -14.78 -13.37 6.50
CA LEU A 147 -13.98 -14.57 6.77
C LEU A 147 -14.82 -15.86 6.63
N ARG A 148 -16.10 -15.82 7.01
CA ARG A 148 -16.99 -16.99 6.86
C ARG A 148 -17.24 -17.35 5.40
N GLU A 149 -17.26 -16.37 4.51
CA GLU A 149 -17.42 -16.59 3.06
C GLU A 149 -16.17 -17.21 2.42
N THR A 150 -15.01 -17.04 3.07
CA THR A 150 -13.71 -17.53 2.61
C THR A 150 -13.48 -19.01 2.96
N PHE A 151 -13.97 -19.45 4.11
CA PHE A 151 -13.65 -20.75 4.71
C PHE A 151 -14.84 -21.71 4.76
N TYR A 152 -14.56 -23.03 4.81
CA TYR A 152 -15.58 -24.03 5.14
C TYR A 152 -16.19 -23.77 6.52
N ALA A 153 -17.40 -24.30 6.76
CA ALA A 153 -18.19 -24.00 7.95
C ALA A 153 -17.55 -24.51 9.26
N ASP A 154 -16.69 -25.51 9.19
CA ASP A 154 -16.00 -26.17 10.31
C ASP A 154 -14.63 -25.57 10.63
N VAL A 155 -14.16 -24.60 9.85
CA VAL A 155 -12.89 -23.92 10.09
C VAL A 155 -12.96 -23.09 11.38
N THR A 156 -11.91 -23.20 12.18
CA THR A 156 -11.80 -22.51 13.48
C THR A 156 -11.54 -21.02 13.31
N ALA A 157 -12.01 -20.22 14.26
CA ALA A 157 -11.75 -18.79 14.29
C ALA A 157 -10.23 -18.50 14.37
N ALA A 158 -9.45 -19.39 14.97
CA ALA A 158 -7.99 -19.28 15.01
C ALA A 158 -7.34 -19.30 13.60
N VAL A 159 -7.72 -20.23 12.72
CA VAL A 159 -7.20 -20.27 11.34
C VAL A 159 -7.60 -18.99 10.59
N ALA A 160 -8.85 -18.57 10.74
CA ALA A 160 -9.37 -17.35 10.14
C ALA A 160 -8.65 -16.09 10.63
N ALA A 161 -8.27 -16.03 11.90
CA ALA A 161 -7.50 -14.92 12.47
C ALA A 161 -6.10 -14.80 11.84
N ILE A 162 -5.42 -15.93 11.58
CA ILE A 162 -4.10 -15.93 10.92
C ILE A 162 -4.25 -15.41 9.47
N TRP A 163 -5.19 -15.98 8.71
CA TRP A 163 -5.46 -15.55 7.32
C TRP A 163 -5.84 -14.07 7.25
N GLY A 164 -6.81 -13.66 8.07
CA GLY A 164 -7.27 -12.28 8.11
C GLY A 164 -6.16 -11.31 8.45
N THR A 165 -5.24 -11.70 9.35
CA THR A 165 -4.08 -10.87 9.70
C THR A 165 -3.11 -10.73 8.53
N ILE A 166 -2.83 -11.81 7.79
CA ILE A 166 -2.01 -11.76 6.58
C ILE A 166 -2.64 -10.82 5.54
N MET A 167 -3.92 -11.00 5.25
CA MET A 167 -4.64 -10.21 4.25
C MET A 167 -4.79 -8.74 4.64
N TRP A 168 -5.02 -8.44 5.92
CA TRP A 168 -5.11 -7.07 6.41
C TRP A 168 -3.74 -6.39 6.38
N CYS A 169 -2.67 -7.09 6.77
CA CYS A 169 -1.31 -6.53 6.78
C CYS A 169 -0.72 -6.32 5.39
N ALA A 170 -1.17 -7.07 4.38
CA ALA A 170 -0.65 -7.00 3.02
C ALA A 170 -0.83 -5.59 2.42
N TYR A 171 0.24 -5.02 1.85
CA TYR A 171 0.17 -3.77 1.08
C TYR A 171 -0.77 -3.91 -0.14
N ALA A 172 -0.53 -4.94 -0.95
CA ALA A 172 -1.31 -5.31 -2.13
C ALA A 172 -1.42 -6.84 -2.18
N PRO A 173 -2.57 -7.44 -1.85
CA PRO A 173 -2.74 -8.90 -1.80
C PRO A 173 -2.88 -9.55 -3.19
N ALA A 174 -1.89 -9.31 -4.07
CA ALA A 174 -1.65 -10.04 -5.30
C ALA A 174 -0.45 -10.96 -5.08
N PHE A 175 -0.68 -12.27 -5.13
CA PHE A 175 0.32 -13.29 -4.79
C PHE A 175 0.63 -14.20 -5.97
N ASP A 176 1.86 -14.68 -6.09
CA ASP A 176 2.21 -15.73 -7.05
C ASP A 176 1.30 -16.96 -6.84
N GLY A 177 0.84 -17.56 -7.93
CA GLY A 177 0.03 -18.78 -7.90
C GLY A 177 0.73 -19.94 -7.19
N ASN A 178 2.06 -19.97 -7.18
CA ASN A 178 2.87 -20.99 -6.49
C ASN A 178 3.22 -20.61 -5.05
N GLU A 179 2.78 -19.46 -4.55
CA GLU A 179 3.23 -18.99 -3.24
C GLU A 179 2.82 -19.99 -2.13
N VAL A 180 3.81 -20.42 -1.37
CA VAL A 180 3.75 -21.33 -0.24
C VAL A 180 2.89 -20.77 0.88
N LEU A 181 2.96 -19.48 1.23
CA LEU A 181 2.21 -18.90 2.36
C LEU A 181 0.71 -19.15 2.23
N LEU A 182 0.14 -18.88 1.05
CA LEU A 182 -1.29 -19.06 0.81
C LEU A 182 -1.67 -20.51 0.60
N SER A 183 -0.79 -21.29 -0.04
CA SER A 183 -1.07 -22.69 -0.35
C SER A 183 -1.23 -23.55 0.92
N MET A 184 -0.67 -23.12 2.06
CA MET A 184 -0.92 -23.77 3.36
C MET A 184 -2.38 -23.72 3.83
N PHE A 185 -3.18 -22.79 3.31
CA PHE A 185 -4.58 -22.64 3.71
C PHE A 185 -5.54 -23.45 2.83
N GLY A 186 -5.06 -24.09 1.76
CA GLY A 186 -5.89 -24.69 0.72
C GLY A 186 -6.96 -25.67 1.23
N GLU A 187 -6.66 -26.43 2.30
CA GLU A 187 -7.60 -27.38 2.90
C GLU A 187 -8.75 -26.72 3.67
N PHE A 188 -8.61 -25.46 4.08
CA PHE A 188 -9.62 -24.74 4.86
C PHE A 188 -10.57 -23.93 3.98
N LEU A 189 -10.17 -23.56 2.77
CA LEU A 189 -10.90 -22.61 1.93
C LEU A 189 -12.15 -23.24 1.32
N ALA A 190 -13.30 -22.55 1.44
CA ALA A 190 -14.58 -23.02 0.89
C ALA A 190 -14.60 -23.05 -0.64
N ARG A 191 -13.71 -22.29 -1.27
CA ARG A 191 -13.48 -22.29 -2.71
C ARG A 191 -11.98 -22.37 -2.94
N PRO A 192 -11.52 -23.08 -3.99
CA PRO A 192 -10.13 -22.99 -4.41
C PRO A 192 -9.75 -21.51 -4.59
N LEU A 193 -8.48 -21.20 -4.29
CA LEU A 193 -7.96 -19.86 -4.60
C LEU A 193 -8.16 -19.59 -6.10
N PRO A 194 -8.49 -18.35 -6.50
CA PRO A 194 -8.71 -18.03 -7.90
C PRO A 194 -7.48 -18.43 -8.74
N GLY A 195 -7.72 -19.32 -9.71
CA GLY A 195 -6.82 -19.66 -10.81
C GLY A 195 -5.70 -20.65 -10.49
N ASP A 196 -5.54 -21.61 -11.41
CA ASP A 196 -4.23 -22.13 -11.84
C ASP A 196 -3.42 -21.06 -12.63
N ASP A 197 -3.87 -19.81 -12.58
CA ASP A 197 -3.28 -18.62 -13.17
C ASP A 197 -2.08 -18.15 -12.34
N TRP A 198 -1.13 -17.47 -12.98
CA TRP A 198 0.15 -17.08 -12.40
C TRP A 198 0.03 -16.11 -11.19
N VAL A 199 -1.09 -15.39 -11.04
CA VAL A 199 -1.37 -14.52 -9.88
C VAL A 199 -2.72 -14.82 -9.25
N ARG A 200 -2.72 -14.93 -7.92
CA ARG A 200 -3.89 -14.94 -7.04
C ARG A 200 -4.23 -13.52 -6.61
N TRP A 201 -5.30 -12.98 -7.17
CA TRP A 201 -5.83 -11.65 -6.85
C TRP A 201 -6.82 -11.74 -5.71
N LEU A 202 -6.41 -11.33 -4.51
CA LEU A 202 -7.25 -11.40 -3.33
C LEU A 202 -7.74 -10.00 -2.94
N PRO A 203 -8.97 -9.85 -2.41
CA PRO A 203 -9.39 -8.60 -1.82
C PRO A 203 -8.69 -8.39 -0.46
N PRO A 204 -8.41 -7.14 -0.05
CA PRO A 204 -7.89 -6.86 1.27
C PRO A 204 -8.96 -7.20 2.32
N MET A 205 -8.52 -7.65 3.50
CA MET A 205 -9.43 -7.81 4.65
C MET A 205 -9.58 -6.47 5.37
N PRO A 206 -10.80 -6.05 5.74
CA PRO A 206 -11.01 -4.88 6.60
C PRO A 206 -10.65 -5.22 8.06
N LEU A 207 -10.22 -4.23 8.83
CA LEU A 207 -9.92 -4.44 10.27
C LEU A 207 -11.13 -4.96 11.03
N GLU A 208 -12.33 -4.54 10.62
CA GLU A 208 -13.59 -4.99 11.23
C GLU A 208 -13.80 -6.50 11.18
N ALA A 209 -13.27 -7.18 10.16
CA ALA A 209 -13.34 -8.65 10.08
C ALA A 209 -12.53 -9.31 11.21
N LEU A 210 -11.37 -8.75 11.54
CA LEU A 210 -10.52 -9.23 12.64
C LEU A 210 -11.13 -8.90 14.00
N THR A 211 -11.58 -7.66 14.18
CA THR A 211 -12.20 -7.25 15.44
C THR A 211 -13.54 -7.92 15.66
N GLY A 212 -14.24 -8.35 14.60
CA GLY A 212 -15.43 -9.18 14.68
C GLY A 212 -15.17 -10.52 15.36
N LEU A 213 -14.06 -11.20 15.03
CA LEU A 213 -13.67 -12.44 15.69
C LEU A 213 -13.47 -12.25 17.21
N TYR A 214 -12.87 -11.12 17.61
CA TYR A 214 -12.67 -10.79 19.02
C TYR A 214 -13.98 -10.38 19.72
N ALA A 215 -14.75 -9.48 19.10
CA ALA A 215 -15.97 -8.92 19.64
C ALA A 215 -17.05 -9.99 19.85
N GLU A 216 -17.19 -10.93 18.90
CA GLU A 216 -18.12 -12.06 19.03
C GLU A 216 -17.86 -12.84 20.33
N ARG A 217 -16.58 -13.09 20.66
CA ARG A 217 -16.21 -13.79 21.90
C ARG A 217 -16.47 -12.95 23.15
N LEU A 218 -16.27 -11.64 23.08
CA LEU A 218 -16.63 -10.74 24.19
C LEU A 218 -18.14 -10.72 24.45
N ASP A 219 -18.95 -10.67 23.40
CA ASP A 219 -20.40 -10.57 23.51
C ASP A 219 -21.02 -11.87 24.03
N HIS A 220 -20.37 -13.01 23.79
CA HIS A 220 -20.73 -14.30 24.41
C HIS A 220 -20.10 -14.56 25.79
N GLY A 221 -19.41 -13.58 26.38
CA GLY A 221 -18.75 -13.74 27.68
C GLY A 221 -17.51 -14.64 27.68
N ALA A 222 -17.05 -15.08 26.51
CA ALA A 222 -15.87 -15.91 26.30
C ALA A 222 -14.59 -15.06 26.19
N GLN A 223 -14.37 -14.13 27.13
CA GLN A 223 -13.26 -13.16 27.07
C GLN A 223 -11.88 -13.83 26.90
N GLY A 224 -11.65 -14.97 27.57
CA GLY A 224 -10.42 -15.73 27.42
C GLY A 224 -10.18 -16.25 26.00
N GLN A 225 -11.23 -16.63 25.26
CA GLN A 225 -11.14 -17.02 23.85
C GLN A 225 -10.84 -15.80 22.97
N GLY A 226 -11.52 -14.68 23.21
CA GLY A 226 -11.24 -13.43 22.50
C GLY A 226 -9.78 -13.00 22.64
N LEU A 227 -9.24 -12.99 23.85
CA LEU A 227 -7.84 -12.64 24.10
C LEU A 227 -6.85 -13.61 23.42
N ARG A 228 -7.20 -14.89 23.29
CA ARG A 228 -6.39 -15.85 22.52
C ARG A 228 -6.37 -15.50 21.03
N LEU A 229 -7.50 -15.12 20.44
CA LEU A 229 -7.58 -14.69 19.04
C LEU A 229 -6.79 -13.40 18.82
N ALA A 230 -6.94 -12.40 19.70
CA ALA A 230 -6.14 -11.18 19.67
C ALA A 230 -4.64 -11.48 19.82
N GLY A 231 -4.28 -12.39 20.71
CA GLY A 231 -2.90 -12.86 20.88
C GLY A 231 -2.34 -13.55 19.65
N LEU A 232 -3.17 -14.32 18.94
CA LEU A 232 -2.82 -14.96 17.68
C LEU A 232 -2.62 -13.92 16.57
N MET A 233 -3.51 -12.94 16.43
CA MET A 233 -3.36 -11.83 15.49
C MET A 233 -2.05 -11.07 15.75
N ALA A 234 -1.74 -10.75 17.00
CA ALA A 234 -0.47 -10.12 17.37
C ALA A 234 0.73 -11.04 17.07
N GLY A 235 0.62 -12.35 17.34
CA GLY A 235 1.64 -13.35 17.00
C GLY A 235 1.93 -13.40 15.50
N THR A 236 0.88 -13.47 14.68
CA THR A 236 0.97 -13.44 13.22
C THR A 236 1.57 -12.13 12.73
N ALA A 237 1.11 -10.97 13.20
CA ALA A 237 1.68 -9.68 12.82
C ALA A 237 3.17 -9.59 13.17
N ARG A 238 3.60 -10.13 14.31
CA ARG A 238 5.01 -10.16 14.71
C ARG A 238 5.88 -11.03 13.77
N VAL A 239 5.31 -12.11 13.23
CA VAL A 239 5.95 -12.95 12.19
C VAL A 239 6.06 -12.21 10.86
N LEU A 240 5.05 -11.39 10.51
CA LEU A 240 4.99 -10.64 9.25
C LEU A 240 5.86 -9.37 9.26
N ALA A 241 6.04 -8.74 10.42
CA ALA A 241 6.71 -7.45 10.58
C ALA A 241 8.10 -7.32 9.91
N PRO A 242 8.95 -8.37 9.83
CA PRO A 242 10.24 -8.25 9.15
C PRO A 242 10.18 -8.09 7.62
N ASP A 243 9.06 -8.41 6.96
CA ASP A 243 8.92 -8.24 5.51
C ASP A 243 8.32 -6.86 5.20
N PRO A 244 8.99 -6.02 4.40
CA PRO A 244 8.55 -4.66 4.10
C PRO A 244 7.15 -4.56 3.48
N ARG A 245 6.64 -5.60 2.82
CA ARG A 245 5.29 -5.61 2.21
C ARG A 245 4.18 -5.73 3.25
N PHE A 246 4.50 -6.15 4.48
CA PHE A 246 3.57 -6.26 5.61
C PHE A 246 3.90 -5.29 6.76
N SER A 247 5.18 -4.92 6.91
CA SER A 247 5.74 -4.16 8.05
C SER A 247 4.85 -3.02 8.57
N PRO A 248 4.39 -2.05 7.73
CA PRO A 248 3.69 -0.88 8.25
C PRO A 248 2.39 -1.23 8.97
N ARG A 249 1.58 -2.10 8.38
CA ARG A 249 0.33 -2.55 8.97
C ARG A 249 0.56 -3.55 10.10
N ALA A 250 1.52 -4.46 9.98
CA ALA A 250 1.90 -5.36 11.06
C ALA A 250 2.27 -4.58 12.33
N GLY A 251 3.09 -3.53 12.20
CA GLY A 251 3.43 -2.62 13.29
C GLY A 251 2.20 -1.92 13.88
N ALA A 252 1.29 -1.44 13.01
CA ALA A 252 0.04 -0.82 13.46
C ALA A 252 -0.83 -1.80 14.26
N LEU A 253 -1.02 -3.04 13.78
CA LEU A 253 -1.82 -4.04 14.50
C LEU A 253 -1.21 -4.38 15.86
N LEU A 254 0.11 -4.55 15.92
CA LEU A 254 0.81 -4.78 17.19
C LEU A 254 0.55 -3.63 18.17
N ALA A 255 0.70 -2.38 17.73
CA ALA A 255 0.47 -1.22 18.58
C ALA A 255 -0.99 -1.09 19.06
N MET A 256 -1.96 -1.53 18.24
CA MET A 256 -3.38 -1.53 18.61
C MET A 256 -3.75 -2.66 19.58
N VAL A 257 -3.14 -3.85 19.42
CA VAL A 257 -3.55 -5.09 20.10
C VAL A 257 -2.72 -5.42 21.34
N GLU A 258 -1.42 -5.18 21.36
CA GLU A 258 -0.57 -5.49 22.52
C GLU A 258 -1.03 -4.83 23.84
N PRO A 259 -1.51 -3.56 23.85
CA PRO A 259 -2.06 -2.95 25.06
C PRO A 259 -3.25 -3.72 25.64
N LEU A 260 -4.08 -4.32 24.78
CA LEU A 260 -5.21 -5.16 25.19
C LEU A 260 -4.70 -6.45 25.86
N LEU A 261 -3.64 -7.07 25.32
CA LEU A 261 -3.07 -8.30 25.90
C LEU A 261 -2.46 -8.04 27.28
N ALA A 262 -1.86 -6.86 27.48
CA ALA A 262 -1.33 -6.43 28.78
C ALA A 262 -2.44 -6.02 29.77
N ARG A 263 -3.57 -5.51 29.27
CA ARG A 263 -4.70 -5.04 30.07
C ARG A 263 -6.01 -5.62 29.52
N PRO A 264 -6.36 -6.87 29.88
CA PRO A 264 -7.49 -7.60 29.30
C PRO A 264 -8.86 -6.91 29.33
N TRP A 265 -9.04 -5.92 30.19
CA TRP A 265 -10.28 -5.14 30.34
C TRP A 265 -10.38 -3.94 29.38
N LEU A 266 -9.35 -3.63 28.59
CA LEU A 266 -9.29 -2.40 27.78
C LEU A 266 -10.49 -2.21 26.84
N ASP A 267 -11.02 -3.31 26.31
CA ASP A 267 -12.15 -3.34 25.37
C ASP A 267 -13.49 -3.72 26.02
N HIS A 268 -13.57 -3.85 27.34
CA HIS A 268 -14.77 -4.38 28.01
C HIS A 268 -16.06 -3.55 27.77
N ARG A 269 -15.93 -2.29 27.35
CA ARG A 269 -17.04 -1.38 27.03
C ARG A 269 -17.37 -1.34 25.54
N ALA A 270 -16.48 -1.82 24.69
CA ALA A 270 -16.70 -1.89 23.26
C ALA A 270 -17.64 -3.08 22.98
N ARG A 271 -18.78 -2.81 22.34
CA ARG A 271 -19.79 -3.81 21.98
C ARG A 271 -19.87 -3.93 20.48
N GLY A 272 -19.80 -5.17 19.98
CA GLY A 272 -19.75 -5.44 18.55
C GLY A 272 -18.43 -5.06 17.87
N ALA A 273 -18.29 -5.53 16.62
CA ALA A 273 -17.06 -5.43 15.84
C ALA A 273 -16.61 -3.98 15.61
N THR A 274 -17.53 -3.08 15.27
CA THR A 274 -17.25 -1.67 14.97
C THR A 274 -16.70 -0.92 16.19
N ALA A 275 -17.30 -1.11 17.38
CA ALA A 275 -16.81 -0.42 18.58
C ALA A 275 -15.41 -0.90 19.00
N VAL A 276 -15.12 -2.18 18.82
CA VAL A 276 -13.78 -2.73 19.06
C VAL A 276 -12.80 -2.17 18.03
N ARG A 277 -13.17 -2.13 16.75
CA ARG A 277 -12.37 -1.51 15.68
C ARG A 277 -11.99 -0.08 16.02
N ASP A 278 -12.96 0.74 16.43
CA ASP A 278 -12.70 2.13 16.77
C ASP A 278 -11.80 2.26 18.01
N ALA A 279 -11.99 1.38 19.01
CA ALA A 279 -11.13 1.32 20.19
C ALA A 279 -9.68 0.92 19.84
N TRP A 280 -9.50 0.00 18.89
CA TRP A 280 -8.20 -0.41 18.37
C TRP A 280 -7.55 0.72 17.59
N LEU A 281 -8.25 1.32 16.62
CA LEU A 281 -7.75 2.47 15.84
C LEU A 281 -7.38 3.65 16.74
N GLY A 282 -8.13 3.91 17.81
CA GLY A 282 -7.82 4.94 18.80
C GLY A 282 -6.50 4.73 19.55
N ARG A 283 -5.94 3.51 19.55
CA ARG A 283 -4.63 3.18 20.13
C ARG A 283 -3.49 3.29 19.14
N CYS A 284 -3.78 3.39 17.84
CA CYS A 284 -2.76 3.47 16.80
C CYS A 284 -1.91 4.75 17.00
N PRO A 285 -0.59 4.62 17.26
CA PRO A 285 0.26 5.76 17.55
C PRO A 285 0.43 6.62 16.30
N ARG A 286 0.69 7.92 16.50
CA ARG A 286 0.78 8.91 15.40
C ARG A 286 1.69 8.48 14.23
N PRO A 287 2.91 7.92 14.46
CA PRO A 287 3.76 7.45 13.37
C PRO A 287 3.14 6.38 12.48
N LEU A 288 2.23 5.54 13.00
CA LEU A 288 1.64 4.42 12.25
C LEU A 288 0.27 4.76 11.64
N ARG A 289 -0.22 6.00 11.79
CA ARG A 289 -1.55 6.40 11.29
C ARG A 289 -1.69 6.25 9.77
N ALA A 290 -0.61 6.46 9.03
CA ALA A 290 -0.61 6.28 7.58
C ALA A 290 -0.91 4.83 7.17
N ALA A 291 -0.56 3.84 8.00
CA ALA A 291 -0.80 2.42 7.72
C ALA A 291 -2.29 2.05 7.80
N VAL A 292 -3.07 2.83 8.56
CA VAL A 292 -4.51 2.58 8.81
C VAL A 292 -5.42 3.54 8.04
N LEU A 293 -4.91 4.30 7.06
CA LEU A 293 -5.73 5.21 6.25
C LEU A 293 -6.90 4.51 5.57
N ALA A 294 -6.75 3.25 5.15
CA ALA A 294 -7.85 2.49 4.56
C ALA A 294 -9.05 2.33 5.51
N GLU A 295 -8.82 2.41 6.82
CA GLU A 295 -9.84 2.26 7.86
C GLU A 295 -10.41 3.62 8.31
N THR A 296 -9.62 4.69 8.22
CA THR A 296 -9.94 6.01 8.82
C THR A 296 -10.24 7.11 7.80
N SER A 297 -9.63 7.05 6.63
CA SER A 297 -9.81 8.01 5.53
C SER A 297 -9.60 7.31 4.17
N PRO A 298 -10.63 6.61 3.65
CA PRO A 298 -10.53 5.91 2.37
C PRO A 298 -10.12 6.81 1.19
N GLU A 299 -10.50 8.09 1.23
CA GLU A 299 -10.10 9.06 0.21
C GLU A 299 -8.59 9.33 0.25
N ASP A 300 -8.03 9.59 1.42
CA ASP A 300 -6.58 9.78 1.56
C ASP A 300 -5.84 8.49 1.27
N HIS A 301 -6.40 7.33 1.64
CA HIS A 301 -5.84 6.05 1.24
C HIS A 301 -5.68 5.94 -0.28
N PHE A 302 -6.73 6.25 -1.04
CA PHE A 302 -6.67 6.28 -2.50
C PHE A 302 -5.63 7.28 -3.03
N ARG A 303 -5.62 8.52 -2.53
CA ARG A 303 -4.64 9.54 -2.94
C ARG A 303 -3.20 9.06 -2.72
N HIS A 304 -2.94 8.41 -1.58
CA HIS A 304 -1.63 7.85 -1.26
C HIS A 304 -1.25 6.67 -2.17
N ARG A 305 -2.20 5.78 -2.50
CA ARG A 305 -1.94 4.66 -3.43
C ARG A 305 -1.69 5.14 -4.85
N LEU A 306 -2.44 6.12 -5.32
CA LEU A 306 -2.19 6.74 -6.62
C LEU A 306 -0.81 7.40 -6.66
N TYR A 307 -0.39 8.08 -5.58
CA TYR A 307 0.97 8.62 -5.47
C TYR A 307 2.01 7.49 -5.55
N ASP A 308 1.83 6.39 -4.81
CA ASP A 308 2.73 5.22 -4.86
C ASP A 308 2.82 4.63 -6.29
N MET A 309 1.72 4.63 -7.04
CA MET A 309 1.68 4.20 -8.43
C MET A 309 2.47 5.14 -9.34
N VAL A 310 2.36 6.46 -9.13
CA VAL A 310 3.17 7.43 -9.88
C VAL A 310 4.67 7.25 -9.60
N GLU A 311 5.05 7.01 -8.34
CA GLU A 311 6.45 6.71 -7.98
C GLU A 311 6.95 5.42 -8.65
N ALA A 312 6.12 4.37 -8.66
CA ALA A 312 6.44 3.10 -9.33
C ALA A 312 6.59 3.27 -10.86
N LEU A 313 5.92 4.25 -11.46
CA LEU A 313 6.02 4.62 -12.87
C LEU A 313 7.19 5.56 -13.19
N SER A 314 8.00 5.98 -12.21
CA SER A 314 9.08 6.96 -12.43
C SER A 314 10.04 6.59 -13.57
N PHE A 315 10.21 5.30 -13.87
CA PHE A 315 11.03 4.83 -14.99
C PHE A 315 10.54 5.29 -16.37
N VAL A 316 9.27 5.64 -16.55
CA VAL A 316 8.76 6.11 -17.87
C VAL A 316 9.30 7.50 -18.22
N ALA A 317 9.80 8.25 -17.24
CA ALA A 317 10.41 9.57 -17.46
C ALA A 317 11.67 9.49 -18.35
N SER A 318 12.44 8.40 -18.29
CA SER A 318 13.60 8.20 -19.17
C SER A 318 13.21 8.05 -20.65
N HIS A 319 11.94 7.71 -20.92
CA HIS A 319 11.34 7.60 -22.25
C HIS A 319 10.61 8.89 -22.67
N GLY A 320 10.72 9.96 -21.88
CA GLY A 320 10.09 11.25 -22.17
C GLY A 320 8.60 11.33 -21.84
N ALA A 321 8.04 10.33 -21.14
CA ALA A 321 6.65 10.35 -20.68
C ALA A 321 6.56 10.91 -19.26
N ASP A 322 5.49 11.64 -18.95
CA ASP A 322 5.20 12.07 -17.58
C ASP A 322 4.55 10.90 -16.79
N PRO A 323 5.19 10.41 -15.70
CA PRO A 323 4.63 9.34 -14.87
C PRO A 323 3.23 9.65 -14.32
N ARG A 324 2.93 10.93 -14.05
CA ARG A 324 1.62 11.37 -13.54
C ARG A 324 0.54 11.17 -14.61
N ALA A 325 0.79 11.66 -15.82
CA ALA A 325 -0.11 11.47 -16.95
C ALA A 325 -0.33 9.98 -17.29
N VAL A 326 0.71 9.15 -17.21
CA VAL A 326 0.61 7.70 -17.42
C VAL A 326 -0.25 7.05 -16.33
N ALA A 327 -0.03 7.38 -15.05
CA ALA A 327 -0.84 6.85 -13.94
C ALA A 327 -2.33 7.21 -14.09
N ALA A 328 -2.64 8.46 -14.46
CA ALA A 328 -4.01 8.88 -14.76
C ALA A 328 -4.61 8.07 -15.92
N SER A 329 -3.82 7.75 -16.94
CA SER A 329 -4.28 6.96 -18.07
C SER A 329 -4.56 5.50 -17.70
N LEU A 330 -3.70 4.87 -16.90
CA LEU A 330 -3.90 3.50 -16.43
C LEU A 330 -5.10 3.40 -15.48
N LEU A 331 -5.28 4.37 -14.57
CA LEU A 331 -6.49 4.49 -13.76
C LEU A 331 -7.74 4.64 -14.64
N ALA A 332 -7.65 5.42 -15.73
CA ALA A 332 -8.74 5.55 -16.70
C ALA A 332 -9.05 4.22 -17.39
N ALA A 333 -8.04 3.43 -17.77
CA ALA A 333 -8.24 2.11 -18.36
C ALA A 333 -9.02 1.18 -17.41
N ASP A 334 -8.59 1.10 -16.16
CA ASP A 334 -9.20 0.21 -15.16
C ASP A 334 -10.64 0.61 -14.84
N VAL A 335 -10.90 1.91 -14.65
CA VAL A 335 -12.25 2.42 -14.37
C VAL A 335 -13.15 2.29 -15.60
N HIS A 336 -12.63 2.54 -16.80
CA HIS A 336 -13.40 2.43 -18.04
C HIS A 336 -13.90 1.00 -18.28
N GLU A 337 -13.03 0.02 -18.06
CA GLU A 337 -13.37 -1.40 -18.23
C GLU A 337 -14.32 -1.90 -17.13
N LEU A 338 -14.05 -1.54 -15.86
CA LEU A 338 -14.74 -2.16 -14.74
C LEU A 338 -16.02 -1.41 -14.30
N ALA A 339 -15.98 -0.08 -14.26
CA ALA A 339 -17.06 0.73 -13.68
C ALA A 339 -17.08 2.16 -14.26
N PRO A 340 -17.37 2.35 -15.57
CA PRO A 340 -17.27 3.66 -16.22
C PRO A 340 -18.21 4.71 -15.60
N GLY A 341 -19.34 4.29 -15.01
CA GLY A 341 -20.27 5.16 -14.30
C GLY A 341 -19.72 5.78 -13.01
N GLU A 342 -18.62 5.24 -12.47
CA GLU A 342 -18.02 5.68 -11.21
C GLU A 342 -16.88 6.69 -11.41
N ALA A 343 -16.47 6.96 -12.65
CA ALA A 343 -15.35 7.85 -12.98
C ALA A 343 -15.47 9.25 -12.35
N ALA A 344 -16.69 9.81 -12.32
CA ALA A 344 -16.93 11.13 -11.77
C ALA A 344 -16.67 11.24 -10.27
N ARG A 345 -16.74 10.13 -9.52
CA ARG A 345 -16.46 10.11 -8.08
C ARG A 345 -14.99 10.33 -7.76
N LEU A 346 -14.09 10.04 -8.70
CA LEU A 346 -12.65 10.18 -8.48
C LEU A 346 -12.16 11.60 -8.77
N TYR A 347 -12.89 12.42 -9.55
CA TYR A 347 -12.44 13.78 -9.90
C TYR A 347 -12.07 14.67 -8.71
N PRO A 348 -12.82 14.72 -7.60
CA PRO A 348 -12.46 15.56 -6.45
C PRO A 348 -11.21 15.07 -5.70
N LEU A 349 -10.78 13.83 -5.95
CA LEU A 349 -9.64 13.21 -5.26
C LEU A 349 -8.32 13.40 -6.03
N LEU A 350 -8.40 13.80 -7.30
CA LEU A 350 -7.26 14.00 -8.18
C LEU A 350 -6.84 15.47 -8.18
N ASP A 351 -5.53 15.71 -8.21
CA ASP A 351 -5.03 17.06 -8.47
C ASP A 351 -5.49 17.55 -9.85
N PRO A 352 -5.53 18.87 -10.10
CA PRO A 352 -6.13 19.42 -11.31
C PRO A 352 -5.55 18.90 -12.63
N GLU A 353 -4.26 18.56 -12.65
CA GLU A 353 -3.60 18.03 -13.84
C GLU A 353 -3.97 16.57 -14.07
N LEU A 354 -3.85 15.72 -13.05
CA LEU A 354 -4.31 14.33 -13.10
C LEU A 354 -5.80 14.26 -13.46
N ARG A 355 -6.63 15.13 -12.87
CA ARG A 355 -8.08 15.23 -13.16
C ARG A 355 -8.35 15.56 -14.63
N ARG A 356 -7.64 16.56 -15.19
CA ARG A 356 -7.77 16.92 -16.62
C ARG A 356 -7.37 15.77 -17.52
N THR A 357 -6.23 15.14 -17.23
CA THR A 357 -5.73 14.01 -18.02
C THR A 357 -6.69 12.82 -17.96
N TYR A 358 -7.11 12.43 -16.76
CA TYR A 358 -8.07 11.34 -16.53
C TYR A 358 -9.38 11.58 -17.29
N TYR A 359 -9.96 12.78 -17.19
CA TYR A 359 -11.15 13.16 -17.96
C TYR A 359 -10.92 13.10 -19.49
N ALA A 360 -9.83 13.70 -19.97
CA ALA A 360 -9.53 13.78 -21.41
C ALA A 360 -9.34 12.40 -22.04
N VAL A 361 -8.67 11.49 -21.34
CA VAL A 361 -8.47 10.09 -21.77
C VAL A 361 -9.80 9.34 -21.82
N LEU A 362 -10.66 9.51 -20.82
CA LEU A 362 -11.96 8.84 -20.77
C LEU A 362 -12.91 9.30 -21.89
N VAL A 363 -12.94 10.60 -22.20
CA VAL A 363 -13.86 11.16 -23.21
C VAL A 363 -13.30 11.06 -24.63
N GLY A 364 -11.98 11.10 -24.80
CA GLY A 364 -11.31 11.03 -26.09
C GLY A 364 -10.80 9.62 -26.42
N PRO A 365 -11.47 8.83 -27.28
CA PRO A 365 -10.96 7.52 -27.70
C PRO A 365 -9.63 7.62 -28.47
N ASP A 366 -9.43 8.70 -29.23
CA ASP A 366 -8.19 8.96 -29.98
C ASP A 366 -7.12 9.69 -29.15
N HIS A 367 -7.33 9.84 -27.83
CA HIS A 367 -6.36 10.52 -26.98
C HIS A 367 -5.03 9.76 -26.95
N PRO A 368 -3.86 10.40 -27.15
CA PRO A 368 -2.58 9.71 -27.27
C PRO A 368 -2.25 8.79 -26.09
N LEU A 369 -2.62 9.20 -24.87
CA LEU A 369 -2.40 8.38 -23.66
C LEU A 369 -3.24 7.08 -23.62
N ARG A 370 -4.25 6.87 -24.48
CA ARG A 370 -4.84 5.53 -24.66
C ARG A 370 -3.85 4.55 -25.28
N GLY A 371 -2.77 5.03 -25.87
CA GLY A 371 -1.61 4.23 -26.23
C GLY A 371 -0.91 3.58 -25.04
N CYS A 372 -1.14 4.06 -23.81
CA CYS A 372 -0.65 3.46 -22.56
C CYS A 372 -1.55 2.32 -22.05
N TRP A 373 -2.74 2.13 -22.62
CA TRP A 373 -3.67 1.12 -22.14
C TRP A 373 -3.19 -0.28 -22.54
N PRO A 374 -3.39 -1.29 -21.68
CA PRO A 374 -3.12 -2.67 -22.04
C PRO A 374 -3.82 -3.10 -23.32
N ARG A 375 -3.16 -3.95 -24.12
CA ARG A 375 -3.74 -4.59 -25.30
C ARG A 375 -3.42 -6.07 -25.28
N ASP A 376 -4.42 -6.90 -25.54
CA ASP A 376 -4.29 -8.36 -25.57
C ASP A 376 -3.64 -8.96 -24.31
N GLY A 377 -3.83 -8.31 -23.16
CA GLY A 377 -3.27 -8.74 -21.87
C GLY A 377 -1.82 -8.33 -21.62
N GLU A 378 -1.24 -7.47 -22.45
CA GLU A 378 0.15 -6.99 -22.31
C GLU A 378 0.22 -5.46 -22.17
N PRO A 379 1.21 -4.94 -21.42
CA PRO A 379 1.47 -3.52 -21.37
C PRO A 379 2.17 -3.08 -22.67
N PRO A 380 1.89 -1.88 -23.18
CA PRO A 380 2.64 -1.31 -24.30
C PRO A 380 4.15 -1.23 -24.00
N ASP A 381 5.01 -1.35 -25.01
CA ASP A 381 6.47 -1.33 -24.88
C ASP A 381 7.01 -0.16 -24.03
N ALA A 382 6.41 1.03 -24.18
CA ALA A 382 6.80 2.22 -23.42
C ALA A 382 6.56 2.12 -21.90
N LEU A 383 5.77 1.13 -21.46
CA LEU A 383 5.47 0.82 -20.07
C LEU A 383 6.17 -0.45 -19.58
N HIS A 384 7.06 -1.06 -20.37
CA HIS A 384 7.83 -2.21 -19.93
C HIS A 384 8.79 -1.78 -18.83
N PRO A 385 8.64 -2.31 -17.60
CA PRO A 385 9.52 -1.94 -16.50
C PRO A 385 10.96 -2.39 -16.79
N PRO A 386 11.98 -1.64 -16.34
CA PRO A 386 13.39 -1.93 -16.65
C PRO A 386 13.93 -3.18 -15.97
N ASP A 387 13.28 -3.63 -14.89
CA ASP A 387 13.67 -4.81 -14.11
C ASP A 387 12.46 -5.39 -13.35
N ARG A 388 12.66 -6.61 -12.82
CA ARG A 388 11.66 -7.33 -12.01
C ARG A 388 11.15 -6.54 -10.81
N ALA A 389 12.03 -5.79 -10.14
CA ALA A 389 11.68 -5.06 -8.93
C ALA A 389 10.71 -3.90 -9.25
N SER A 390 10.96 -3.22 -10.37
CA SER A 390 10.12 -2.16 -10.92
C SER A 390 8.79 -2.72 -11.42
N ALA A 391 8.80 -3.89 -12.07
CA ALA A 391 7.57 -4.58 -12.47
C ALA A 391 6.72 -5.01 -11.27
N ALA A 392 7.35 -5.59 -10.23
CA ALA A 392 6.65 -5.96 -8.99
C ALA A 392 6.09 -4.74 -8.24
N ALA A 393 6.82 -3.62 -8.24
CA ALA A 393 6.38 -2.36 -7.65
C ALA A 393 5.20 -1.75 -8.41
N LEU A 394 5.25 -1.74 -9.75
CA LEU A 394 4.15 -1.27 -10.60
C LEU A 394 2.90 -2.14 -10.43
N LEU A 395 3.07 -3.46 -10.44
CA LEU A 395 1.98 -4.42 -10.20
C LEU A 395 1.33 -4.18 -8.83
N GLY A 396 2.14 -4.08 -7.77
CA GLY A 396 1.63 -3.88 -6.41
C GLY A 396 0.97 -2.52 -6.20
N ALA A 397 1.60 -1.44 -6.66
CA ALA A 397 1.05 -0.08 -6.54
C ALA A 397 -0.20 0.13 -7.41
N GLY A 398 -0.22 -0.42 -8.63
CA GLY A 398 -1.40 -0.44 -9.50
C GLY A 398 -2.55 -1.21 -8.86
N TYR A 399 -2.30 -2.43 -8.38
CA TYR A 399 -3.35 -3.26 -7.75
C TYR A 399 -3.88 -2.61 -6.48
N ALA A 400 -3.02 -2.03 -5.63
CA ALA A 400 -3.44 -1.30 -4.43
C ALA A 400 -4.27 -0.05 -4.77
N THR A 401 -3.94 0.67 -5.84
CA THR A 401 -4.73 1.81 -6.34
C THR A 401 -6.10 1.34 -6.81
N GLY A 402 -6.13 0.23 -7.55
CA GLY A 402 -7.33 -0.48 -7.99
C GLY A 402 -8.28 -0.78 -6.82
N LEU A 403 -7.75 -1.46 -5.80
CA LEU A 403 -8.49 -1.80 -4.60
C LEU A 403 -9.01 -0.58 -3.84
N ALA A 404 -8.21 0.49 -3.75
CA ALA A 404 -8.58 1.70 -3.04
C ALA A 404 -9.75 2.44 -3.71
N TRP A 405 -9.76 2.55 -5.04
CA TRP A 405 -10.90 3.19 -5.72
C TRP A 405 -12.16 2.30 -5.69
N CYS A 406 -12.01 0.98 -5.81
CA CYS A 406 -13.13 0.04 -5.64
C CYS A 406 -13.79 0.18 -4.27
N ALA A 407 -12.99 0.32 -3.20
CA ALA A 407 -13.50 0.54 -1.85
C ALA A 407 -14.29 1.86 -1.72
N LEU A 408 -13.85 2.92 -2.41
CA LEU A 408 -14.54 4.22 -2.42
C LEU A 408 -15.87 4.19 -3.17
N THR A 409 -15.94 3.45 -4.27
CA THR A 409 -17.12 3.41 -5.13
C THR A 409 -18.10 2.30 -4.74
N GLY A 410 -17.67 1.33 -3.93
CA GLY A 410 -18.40 0.10 -3.65
C GLY A 410 -18.34 -0.91 -4.80
N THR A 411 -17.44 -0.70 -5.77
CA THR A 411 -17.23 -1.62 -6.90
C THR A 411 -16.52 -2.88 -6.41
N ALA A 412 -16.99 -4.06 -6.82
CA ALA A 412 -16.31 -5.30 -6.50
C ALA A 412 -14.99 -5.41 -7.28
N PRO A 413 -13.85 -5.72 -6.62
CA PRO A 413 -12.60 -5.97 -7.32
C PRO A 413 -12.72 -7.15 -8.31
N PRO A 414 -12.09 -7.07 -9.49
CA PRO A 414 -12.16 -8.11 -10.50
C PRO A 414 -11.37 -9.36 -10.05
N PRO A 415 -11.90 -10.58 -10.24
CA PRO A 415 -11.26 -11.81 -9.76
C PRO A 415 -9.96 -12.17 -10.49
N ARG A 416 -9.68 -11.53 -11.63
CA ARG A 416 -8.47 -11.71 -12.45
C ARG A 416 -7.51 -10.51 -12.40
N GLY A 417 -7.68 -9.62 -11.43
CA GLY A 417 -6.93 -8.38 -11.34
C GLY A 417 -7.47 -7.28 -12.25
N PHE A 418 -7.03 -6.06 -12.01
CA PHE A 418 -7.38 -4.90 -12.84
C PHE A 418 -6.64 -4.97 -14.18
N PRO A 419 -7.21 -4.50 -15.30
CA PRO A 419 -6.57 -4.58 -16.62
C PRO A 419 -5.10 -4.13 -16.62
N SER A 420 -4.79 -2.99 -16.00
CA SER A 420 -3.44 -2.43 -15.92
C SER A 420 -2.48 -3.36 -15.16
N SER A 421 -2.85 -3.79 -13.95
CA SER A 421 -2.08 -4.71 -13.11
C SER A 421 -1.94 -6.10 -13.72
N ALA A 422 -3.02 -6.64 -14.28
CA ALA A 422 -3.02 -7.95 -14.92
C ALA A 422 -2.13 -7.96 -16.17
N ALA A 423 -2.00 -6.84 -16.87
CA ALA A 423 -1.06 -6.73 -17.97
C ALA A 423 0.40 -6.74 -17.48
N THR A 424 0.73 -6.02 -16.40
CA THR A 424 2.10 -5.98 -15.84
C THR A 424 2.65 -7.36 -15.46
N VAL A 425 1.77 -8.34 -15.21
CA VAL A 425 2.15 -9.73 -14.97
C VAL A 425 3.00 -10.31 -16.09
N SER A 426 2.72 -10.01 -17.36
CA SER A 426 3.49 -10.58 -18.48
C SER A 426 4.98 -10.20 -18.43
N CYS A 427 5.31 -9.03 -17.91
CA CYS A 427 6.68 -8.57 -17.69
C CYS A 427 7.45 -9.35 -16.63
N LEU A 428 6.76 -10.17 -15.82
CA LEU A 428 7.36 -10.97 -14.76
C LEU A 428 7.42 -12.47 -15.11
N ILE A 429 6.79 -12.90 -16.20
CA ILE A 429 6.72 -14.32 -16.62
C ILE A 429 8.06 -14.78 -17.22
N GLY A 430 8.74 -13.93 -18.00
CA GLY A 430 9.93 -14.32 -18.77
C GLY A 430 11.18 -14.67 -17.96
N GLU A 431 11.36 -14.12 -16.76
CA GLU A 431 12.57 -14.29 -15.93
C GLU A 431 12.50 -15.46 -14.93
N ARG A 432 11.40 -16.25 -14.93
CA ARG A 432 11.29 -17.45 -14.06
C ARG A 432 12.08 -18.64 -14.61
N ASP A 433 12.34 -18.65 -15.92
CA ASP A 433 13.07 -19.71 -16.60
C ASP A 433 14.59 -19.45 -16.63
N ASP A 434 15.07 -18.37 -16.01
CA ASP A 434 16.49 -18.13 -15.83
C ASP A 434 17.06 -19.07 -14.75
N PRO A 435 18.14 -19.81 -15.05
CA PRO A 435 18.79 -20.66 -14.05
C PRO A 435 19.28 -19.79 -12.89
N LEU A 436 19.04 -20.25 -11.66
CA LEU A 436 19.65 -19.67 -10.46
C LEU A 436 21.17 -19.55 -10.69
N PRO A 437 21.81 -18.43 -10.33
CA PRO A 437 23.27 -18.35 -10.39
C PRO A 437 23.86 -19.49 -9.57
N GLU A 438 24.71 -20.29 -10.21
CA GLU A 438 25.34 -21.46 -9.60
C GLU A 438 26.02 -21.05 -8.29
N ALA A 439 25.73 -21.81 -7.23
CA ALA A 439 26.43 -21.64 -5.96
C ALA A 439 27.94 -21.73 -6.22
N PRO A 440 28.77 -20.89 -5.58
CA PRO A 440 30.21 -20.93 -5.80
C PRO A 440 30.71 -22.35 -5.53
N GLU A 441 31.29 -22.97 -6.57
CA GLU A 441 31.91 -24.27 -6.49
C GLU A 441 32.93 -24.24 -5.35
N THR A 442 32.65 -24.97 -4.26
CA THR A 442 33.68 -25.35 -3.31
C THR A 442 34.59 -26.33 -4.04
N SER A 443 35.63 -25.80 -4.68
CA SER A 443 36.77 -26.54 -5.18
C SER A 443 37.50 -27.18 -4.00
N GLY A 444 36.99 -28.34 -3.57
CA GLY A 444 37.68 -29.26 -2.69
C GLY A 444 38.75 -30.00 -3.49
N GLU A 445 39.92 -29.38 -3.65
CA GLU A 445 41.14 -30.08 -4.03
C GLU A 445 41.54 -31.05 -2.91
N TRP A 446 41.15 -32.31 -3.07
CA TRP A 446 41.75 -33.41 -2.33
C TRP A 446 43.11 -33.73 -2.95
N ILE A 447 44.17 -33.11 -2.43
CA ILE A 447 45.54 -33.53 -2.71
C ILE A 447 45.79 -34.83 -1.93
N HIS A 448 45.77 -35.95 -2.65
CA HIS A 448 46.45 -37.18 -2.23
C HIS A 448 47.93 -37.06 -2.56
N HIS A 449 48.80 -37.06 -1.55
CA HIS A 449 50.15 -37.57 -1.71
C HIS A 449 50.49 -38.55 -0.58
N THR A 450 50.87 -39.73 -1.05
CA THR A 450 51.57 -40.86 -0.44
C THR A 450 52.59 -40.54 0.64
#